data_AF-A0AAE2SKU3-F1
#
_entry.id   AF-A0AAE2SKU3-F1
#
_cell.length_a   1.000
_cell.length_b   1.000
_cell.length_c   1.000
_cell.angle_alpha   90.00
_cell.angle_beta   90.00
_cell.angle_gamma   90.00
#
_symmetry.space_group_name_H-M   'P 1'
#
loop_
_entity.id
_entity.type
_entity.pdbx_description
1 polymer ?
#
loop_
_entity_poly.entity_id
_entity_poly.type
_entity_poly.pdbx_seq_one_letter_code
_entity_poly.pdbx_strand_id
1 'polypeptide(L)'
;MWRENKGFSTIETMSALSLWLFVLLTVVPLWDKLMADEKMAESREIGYQMMNESISKYVMSGEGAASKTITKNNHIYAMKWEEEGEYQNVCIKAAAYKEKSFCLSILQTEWLHAS
;
A
#
# COMPACT_ATOMS: atom_id res chain seq x y z
N MET A 1 -24.12 53.29 14.48
CA MET A 1 -22.98 53.76 15.30
C MET A 1 -21.87 52.70 15.33
N TRP A 2 -21.29 52.35 14.17
CA TRP A 2 -20.22 51.32 14.06
C TRP A 2 -19.26 51.59 12.89
N ARG A 3 -19.15 52.84 12.40
CA ARG A 3 -18.53 53.10 11.10
C ARG A 3 -17.01 53.33 11.13
N GLU A 4 -16.37 53.45 12.29
CA GLU A 4 -14.93 53.73 12.39
C GLU A 4 -14.28 53.17 13.66
N ASN A 5 -14.29 51.85 13.85
CA ASN A 5 -13.44 51.25 14.89
C ASN A 5 -12.49 50.21 14.28
N LYS A 6 -11.29 50.66 13.89
CA LYS A 6 -10.22 49.83 13.28
C LYS A 6 -9.83 48.63 14.16
N GLY A 7 -10.04 48.73 15.47
CA GLY A 7 -9.81 47.63 16.43
C GLY A 7 -10.76 46.45 16.27
N PHE A 8 -12.02 46.69 15.89
CA PHE A 8 -13.00 45.61 15.72
C PHE A 8 -12.70 44.78 14.46
N SER A 9 -12.36 45.45 13.36
CA SER A 9 -11.99 44.81 12.09
C SER A 9 -10.63 44.08 12.15
N THR A 10 -9.70 44.52 12.98
CA THR A 10 -8.40 43.84 13.16
C THR A 10 -8.53 42.57 13.99
N ILE A 11 -9.35 42.56 15.04
CA ILE A 11 -9.63 41.35 15.82
C ILE A 11 -10.38 40.32 14.98
N GLU A 12 -11.34 40.76 14.16
CA GLU A 12 -12.08 39.89 13.25
C GLU A 12 -11.17 39.25 12.17
N THR A 13 -10.24 40.02 11.61
CA THR A 13 -9.28 39.47 10.64
C THR A 13 -8.24 38.56 11.29
N MET A 14 -7.77 38.87 12.51
CA MET A 14 -6.89 37.99 13.27
C MET A 14 -7.57 36.68 13.67
N SER A 15 -8.84 36.71 14.09
CA SER A 15 -9.58 35.50 14.43
C SER A 15 -9.85 34.65 13.19
N ALA A 16 -10.27 35.24 12.08
CA ALA A 16 -10.42 34.55 10.80
C ALA A 16 -9.11 33.90 10.34
N LEU A 17 -7.98 34.62 10.42
CA LEU A 17 -6.67 34.09 10.08
C LEU A 17 -6.27 32.91 10.98
N SER A 18 -6.53 33.01 12.29
CA SER A 18 -6.21 31.93 13.24
C SER A 18 -7.01 30.66 12.96
N LEU A 19 -8.29 30.78 12.59
CA LEU A 19 -9.13 29.66 12.18
C LEU A 19 -8.63 29.04 10.88
N TRP A 20 -8.27 29.86 9.90
CA TRP A 20 -7.69 29.38 8.64
C TRP A 20 -6.37 28.63 8.87
N LEU A 21 -5.50 29.14 9.72
CA LEU A 21 -4.24 28.46 10.08
C LEU A 21 -4.51 27.13 10.79
N PHE A 22 -5.47 27.09 11.70
CA PHE A 22 -5.86 25.84 12.37
C PHE A 22 -6.37 24.79 11.36
N VAL A 23 -7.22 25.19 10.41
CA VAL A 23 -7.71 24.30 9.35
C VAL A 23 -6.55 23.82 8.48
N LEU A 24 -5.65 24.70 8.05
CA LEU A 24 -4.50 24.31 7.23
C LEU A 24 -3.58 23.33 7.97
N LEU A 25 -3.28 23.59 9.25
CA LEU A 25 -2.39 22.75 10.05
C LEU A 25 -2.99 21.39 10.41
N THR A 26 -4.32 21.22 10.31
CA THR A 26 -5.00 19.95 10.62
C THR A 26 -5.39 19.18 9.37
N VAL A 27 -6.01 19.84 8.40
CA VAL A 27 -6.55 19.21 7.20
C VAL A 27 -5.45 18.82 6.22
N VAL A 28 -4.44 19.67 6.01
CA VAL A 28 -3.36 19.37 5.06
C VAL A 28 -2.57 18.11 5.44
N PRO A 29 -2.07 17.93 6.68
CA PRO A 29 -1.36 16.70 7.03
C PRO A 29 -2.27 15.47 7.07
N LEU A 30 -3.56 15.64 7.36
CA LEU A 30 -4.52 14.53 7.26
C LEU A 30 -4.71 14.10 5.81
N TRP A 31 -4.84 15.06 4.90
CA TRP A 31 -4.96 14.79 3.47
C TRP A 31 -3.72 14.10 2.90
N ASP A 32 -2.53 14.57 3.28
CA ASP A 32 -1.27 13.95 2.87
C ASP A 32 -1.18 12.48 3.31
N LYS A 33 -1.58 12.19 4.56
CA LYS A 33 -1.66 10.81 5.05
C LYS A 33 -2.64 9.95 4.27
N LEU A 34 -3.84 10.46 3.97
CA LEU A 34 -4.84 9.72 3.20
C LEU A 34 -4.33 9.38 1.79
N MET A 35 -3.70 10.35 1.11
CA MET A 35 -3.10 10.12 -0.21
C MET A 35 -1.94 9.12 -0.15
N ALA A 36 -1.16 9.10 0.93
CA ALA A 36 -0.11 8.12 1.14
C ALA A 36 -0.70 6.71 1.37
N ASP A 37 -1.74 6.62 2.22
CA ASP A 37 -2.43 5.36 2.53
C ASP A 37 -3.13 4.78 1.29
N GLU A 38 -3.73 5.60 0.44
CA GLU A 38 -4.35 5.17 -0.82
C GLU A 38 -3.33 4.52 -1.75
N LYS A 39 -2.18 5.18 -1.98
CA LYS A 39 -1.09 4.61 -2.80
C LYS A 39 -0.55 3.32 -2.20
N MET A 40 -0.52 3.23 -0.88
CA MET A 40 -0.13 2.01 -0.16
C MET A 40 -1.20 0.90 -0.23
N ALA A 41 -2.47 1.24 -0.35
CA ALA A 41 -3.51 0.24 -0.56
C ALA A 41 -3.45 -0.30 -1.99
N GLU A 42 -3.33 0.58 -2.98
CA GLU A 42 -3.28 0.23 -4.40
C GLU A 42 -2.11 -0.71 -4.71
N SER A 43 -0.88 -0.35 -4.33
CA SER A 43 0.26 -1.21 -4.66
C SER A 43 0.24 -2.54 -3.86
N ARG A 44 -0.49 -2.62 -2.74
CA ARG A 44 -0.68 -3.85 -1.96
C ARG A 44 -1.69 -4.76 -2.64
N GLU A 45 -2.78 -4.19 -3.16
CA GLU A 45 -3.73 -4.91 -4.01
C GLU A 45 -3.05 -5.51 -5.23
N ILE A 46 -2.23 -4.71 -5.94
CA ILE A 46 -1.44 -5.20 -7.08
C ILE A 46 -0.51 -6.33 -6.64
N GLY A 47 0.13 -6.20 -5.47
CA GLY A 47 0.98 -7.24 -4.88
C GLY A 47 0.24 -8.55 -4.64
N TYR A 48 -0.95 -8.49 -4.03
CA TYR A 48 -1.79 -9.66 -3.80
C TYR A 48 -2.26 -10.30 -5.10
N GLN A 49 -2.67 -9.50 -6.08
CA GLN A 49 -3.08 -10.01 -7.39
C GLN A 49 -1.94 -10.80 -8.06
N MET A 50 -0.73 -10.25 -8.07
CA MET A 50 0.44 -10.93 -8.66
C MET A 50 0.80 -12.22 -7.93
N MET A 51 0.73 -12.21 -6.60
CA MET A 51 0.95 -13.40 -5.79
C MET A 51 -0.11 -14.46 -6.08
N ASN A 52 -1.39 -14.09 -6.11
CA ASN A 52 -2.48 -15.01 -6.42
C ASN A 52 -2.38 -15.61 -7.84
N GLU A 53 -2.02 -14.80 -8.84
CA GLU A 53 -1.76 -15.28 -10.20
C GLU A 53 -0.60 -16.29 -10.22
N SER A 54 0.47 -16.02 -9.46
CA SER A 54 1.62 -16.95 -9.37
C SER A 54 1.27 -18.26 -8.67
N ILE A 55 0.49 -18.20 -7.59
CA ILE A 55 -0.04 -19.37 -6.87
C ILE A 55 -0.95 -20.19 -7.77
N SER A 56 -1.89 -19.54 -8.44
CA SER A 56 -2.82 -20.20 -9.36
C SER A 56 -2.06 -20.94 -10.47
N LYS A 57 -1.03 -20.31 -11.05
CA LYS A 57 -0.17 -20.96 -12.04
C LYS A 57 0.54 -22.18 -11.47
N TYR A 58 1.17 -22.05 -10.29
CA TYR A 58 1.82 -23.17 -9.62
C TYR A 58 0.85 -24.32 -9.34
N VAL A 59 -0.35 -24.03 -8.85
CA VAL A 59 -1.38 -25.05 -8.57
C VAL A 59 -1.89 -25.71 -9.85
N MET A 60 -2.00 -24.99 -10.96
CA MET A 60 -2.54 -25.52 -12.23
C MET A 60 -1.52 -26.24 -13.10
N SER A 61 -0.23 -25.91 -13.03
CA SER A 61 0.79 -26.49 -13.92
C SER A 61 1.95 -27.16 -13.20
N GLY A 62 2.04 -27.06 -11.87
CA GLY A 62 3.20 -27.52 -11.09
C GLY A 62 4.47 -26.68 -11.32
N GLU A 63 4.39 -25.66 -12.16
CA GLU A 63 5.53 -24.82 -12.56
C GLU A 63 5.35 -23.38 -12.06
N GLY A 64 6.45 -22.71 -11.70
CA GLY A 64 6.43 -21.29 -11.38
C GLY A 64 6.69 -20.94 -9.91
N ALA A 65 7.07 -21.91 -9.07
CA ALA A 65 7.61 -21.71 -7.73
C ALA A 65 9.03 -21.14 -7.74
N ALA A 66 9.27 -20.10 -8.53
CA ALA A 66 10.56 -19.45 -8.65
C ALA A 66 10.51 -18.02 -8.10
N SER A 67 11.49 -17.68 -7.27
CA SER A 67 11.69 -16.30 -6.82
C SER A 67 11.96 -15.39 -8.02
N LYS A 68 11.21 -14.30 -8.14
CA LYS A 68 11.29 -13.38 -9.29
C LYS A 68 11.11 -11.94 -8.87
N THR A 69 11.76 -11.04 -9.61
CA THR A 69 11.54 -9.61 -9.49
C THR A 69 10.68 -9.15 -10.66
N ILE A 70 9.56 -8.51 -10.37
CA ILE A 70 8.59 -8.05 -11.37
C ILE A 70 8.44 -6.54 -11.24
N THR A 71 8.48 -5.83 -12.36
CA THR A 71 8.17 -4.40 -12.41
C THR A 71 6.75 -4.22 -12.94
N LYS A 72 5.87 -3.59 -12.17
CA LYS A 72 4.48 -3.29 -12.56
C LYS A 72 4.10 -1.89 -12.05
N ASN A 73 3.47 -1.07 -12.90
CA ASN A 73 3.10 0.31 -12.60
C ASN A 73 4.25 1.15 -12.00
N ASN A 74 5.45 1.05 -12.59
CA ASN A 74 6.67 1.74 -12.13
C ASN A 74 7.13 1.37 -10.70
N HIS A 75 6.59 0.29 -10.13
CA HIS A 75 7.00 -0.27 -8.86
C HIS A 75 7.69 -1.62 -9.06
N ILE A 76 8.76 -1.86 -8.31
CA ILE A 76 9.51 -3.11 -8.32
C ILE A 76 9.01 -3.98 -7.16
N TYR A 77 8.61 -5.20 -7.49
CA TYR A 77 8.14 -6.22 -6.56
C TYR A 77 9.10 -7.41 -6.57
N ALA A 78 9.62 -7.77 -5.40
CA ALA A 78 10.40 -8.98 -5.20
C ALA A 78 9.47 -10.06 -4.61
N MET A 79 9.23 -11.11 -5.38
CA MET A 79 8.49 -12.29 -4.96
C MET A 79 9.48 -13.41 -4.64
N LYS A 80 9.32 -14.02 -3.47
CA LYS A 80 10.12 -15.15 -3.01
C LYS A 80 9.24 -16.35 -2.75
N TRP A 81 9.72 -17.50 -3.17
CA TRP A 81 9.14 -18.81 -2.89
C TRP A 81 10.09 -19.55 -1.97
N GLU A 82 9.57 -20.03 -0.85
CA GLU A 82 10.31 -20.79 0.17
C GLU A 82 9.51 -22.04 0.52
N GLU A 83 10.16 -23.20 0.55
CA GLU A 83 9.53 -24.45 0.94
C GLU A 83 9.66 -24.66 2.45
N GLU A 84 8.53 -24.97 3.09
CA GLU A 84 8.44 -25.22 4.52
C GLU A 84 7.63 -26.51 4.78
N GLY A 85 8.32 -27.65 4.69
CA GLY A 85 7.72 -28.96 4.87
C GLY A 85 6.70 -29.28 3.78
N GLU A 86 5.44 -29.51 4.17
CA GLU A 86 4.32 -29.77 3.25
C GLU A 86 3.75 -28.49 2.61
N TYR A 87 4.25 -27.33 3.02
CA TYR A 87 3.77 -26.03 2.56
C TYR A 87 4.82 -25.32 1.69
N GLN A 88 4.35 -24.49 0.76
CA GLN A 88 5.12 -23.47 0.07
C GLN A 88 4.67 -22.10 0.53
N ASN A 89 5.64 -21.30 0.98
CA ASN A 89 5.46 -19.91 1.36
C ASN A 89 5.80 -19.01 0.19
N VAL A 90 4.87 -18.14 -0.16
CA VAL A 90 5.03 -17.12 -1.19
C VAL A 90 5.01 -15.77 -0.51
N CYS A 91 6.14 -15.07 -0.53
CA CYS A 91 6.28 -13.74 0.05
C CYS A 91 6.48 -12.70 -1.05
N ILE A 92 5.77 -11.58 -0.98
CA ILE A 92 5.95 -10.44 -1.88
C ILE A 92 6.33 -9.18 -1.10
N LYS A 93 7.32 -8.46 -1.63
CA LYS A 93 7.78 -7.17 -1.12
C LYS A 93 7.86 -6.16 -2.25
N ALA A 94 7.17 -5.03 -2.13
CA ALA A 94 7.33 -3.92 -3.08
C ALA A 94 8.31 -2.89 -2.52
N ALA A 95 9.09 -2.25 -3.39
CA ALA A 95 9.98 -1.15 -3.01
C ALA A 95 9.20 0.08 -2.47
N ALA A 96 7.93 0.24 -2.85
CA ALA A 96 7.04 1.29 -2.36
C ALA A 96 6.72 1.14 -0.85
N TYR A 97 6.74 -0.09 -0.34
CA TYR A 97 6.56 -0.37 1.08
C TYR A 97 7.91 -0.47 1.77
N LYS A 98 8.20 0.46 2.67
CA LYS A 98 9.22 0.20 3.71
C LYS A 98 8.75 -0.85 4.72
N GLU A 99 7.47 -1.21 4.70
CA GLU A 99 6.86 -2.22 5.57
C GLU A 99 7.27 -3.66 5.25
N LYS A 100 6.83 -4.58 6.13
CA LYS A 100 7.13 -6.01 6.08
C LYS A 100 6.59 -6.66 4.81
N SER A 101 7.29 -7.68 4.34
CA SER A 101 6.82 -8.55 3.26
C SER A 101 5.50 -9.22 3.64
N PHE A 102 4.58 -9.32 2.68
CA PHE A 102 3.34 -10.07 2.83
C PHE A 102 3.57 -11.50 2.35
N CYS A 103 3.16 -12.48 3.15
CA CYS A 103 3.37 -13.89 2.82
C CYS A 103 2.04 -14.66 2.86
N LEU A 104 1.91 -15.64 1.97
CA LEU A 104 0.85 -16.64 2.00
C LEU A 104 1.49 -18.03 1.95
N SER A 105 0.94 -18.94 2.75
CA SER A 105 1.34 -20.35 2.76
C SER A 105 0.29 -21.17 2.02
N ILE A 106 0.72 -21.99 1.08
CA ILE A 106 -0.12 -22.93 0.33
C ILE A 106 0.41 -24.35 0.52
N LEU A 107 -0.44 -25.36 0.40
CA LEU A 107 0.01 -26.75 0.35
C LEU A 107 0.80 -26.99 -0.94
N GLN A 108 1.86 -27.81 -0.87
CA GLN A 108 2.54 -28.27 -2.07
C GLN A 108 1.59 -29.09 -2.94
N THR A 109 1.57 -28.78 -4.24
CA THR A 109 0.66 -29.38 -5.22
C THR A 109 1.38 -30.14 -6.31
N GLU A 110 2.68 -30.42 -6.17
CA GLU A 110 3.46 -31.14 -7.20
C GLU A 110 2.89 -32.53 -7.49
N TRP A 111 2.32 -33.19 -6.48
CA TRP A 111 1.64 -34.47 -6.61
C TRP A 111 0.39 -34.42 -7.51
N LEU A 112 -0.23 -33.26 -7.72
CA LEU A 112 -1.39 -33.12 -8.61
C LEU A 112 -1.02 -33.23 -10.10
N HIS A 113 0.25 -33.03 -10.44
CA HIS A 113 0.75 -32.99 -11.82
C HIS A 113 1.64 -34.17 -12.18
N ALA A 114 1.84 -35.11 -11.25
CA ALA A 114 2.54 -36.37 -11.49
C ALA A 114 1.65 -37.34 -12.31
N SER A 115 1.58 -37.11 -13.62
CA SER A 115 1.07 -38.08 -14.61
C SER A 115 2.15 -38.44 -15.62
#